data_AF-A0A2D4I446-F1
#
_entry.id   AF-A0A2D4I446-F1
#
_cell.length_a   1.000
_cell.length_b   1.000
_cell.length_c   1.000
_cell.angle_alpha   90.00
_cell.angle_beta   90.00
_cell.angle_gamma   90.00
#
_symmetry.space_group_name_H-M   'P 1'
#
loop_
_entity.id
_entity.type
_entity.pdbx_description
1 polymer ?
#
loop_
_entity_poly.entity_id
_entity_poly.type
_entity_poly.pdbx_seq_one_letter_code
_entity_poly.pdbx_strand_id
1 'polypeptide(L)'
;SKFLRSDCYLTNSKNNRIMVSEFGTLAIPDPCKNIFERFMSKFDLLKETDNCVVNFAVIKDDYFVSTETSQMHKVDLDTLESKEKVKEWSRLPGIIWID
;
A
#
# COMPACT_ATOMS: atom_id res chain seq x y z
N SER A 1 -17.29 -7.96 -6.36
CA SER A 1 -16.22 -6.97 -6.12
C SER A 1 -15.77 -7.07 -4.67
N LYS A 2 -14.48 -6.87 -4.37
CA LYS A 2 -13.90 -6.97 -3.02
C LYS A 2 -12.81 -5.90 -2.87
N PHE A 3 -12.70 -5.29 -1.70
CA PHE A 3 -11.61 -4.36 -1.41
C PHE A 3 -10.29 -5.11 -1.23
N LEU A 4 -9.20 -4.51 -1.72
CA LEU A 4 -7.85 -4.97 -1.41
C LEU A 4 -7.61 -4.85 0.09
N ARG A 5 -7.22 -5.95 0.75
CA ARG A 5 -6.89 -5.98 2.18
C ARG A 5 -5.47 -5.48 2.42
N SER A 6 -5.18 -4.29 1.90
CA SER A 6 -3.90 -3.60 2.04
C SER A 6 -3.70 -3.05 3.45
N ASP A 7 -2.46 -2.72 3.83
CA ASP A 7 -2.14 -2.08 5.10
C ASP A 7 -2.88 -0.73 5.22
N CYS A 8 -2.96 0.04 4.13
CA CYS A 8 -3.74 1.27 4.07
C CYS A 8 -5.23 1.01 4.38
N TYR A 9 -5.86 0.05 3.68
CA TYR A 9 -7.27 -0.27 3.89
C TYR A 9 -7.54 -0.74 5.33
N LEU A 10 -6.72 -1.65 5.84
CA LEU A 10 -6.87 -2.22 7.19
C LEU A 10 -6.66 -1.16 8.28
N THR A 11 -5.64 -0.31 8.13
CA THR A 11 -5.32 0.73 9.11
C THR A 11 -6.43 1.80 9.12
N ASN A 12 -6.88 2.24 7.95
CA ASN A 12 -7.93 3.25 7.86
C ASN A 12 -9.27 2.71 8.38
N SER A 13 -9.61 1.47 8.03
CA SER A 13 -10.83 0.81 8.51
C SER A 13 -10.82 0.62 10.03
N LYS A 14 -9.69 0.19 10.61
CA LYS A 14 -9.55 -0.01 12.05
C LYS A 14 -9.73 1.28 12.85
N ASN A 15 -9.27 2.40 12.32
CA ASN A 15 -9.31 3.70 13.01
C ASN A 15 -10.50 4.57 12.59
N ASN A 16 -11.30 4.13 11.61
CA ASN A 16 -12.38 4.90 11.01
C ASN A 16 -11.96 6.31 10.55
N ARG A 17 -10.71 6.45 10.05
CA ARG A 17 -10.12 7.70 9.59
C ARG A 17 -8.92 7.45 8.69
N ILE A 18 -8.51 8.45 7.91
CA ILE A 18 -7.33 8.37 7.03
C ILE A 18 -6.06 8.48 7.87
N MET A 19 -5.38 7.34 8.05
CA MET A 19 -4.15 7.19 8.83
C MET A 19 -2.91 7.04 7.94
N VAL A 20 -3.08 6.65 6.69
CA VAL A 20 -2.02 6.52 5.68
C VAL A 20 -2.21 7.61 4.64
N SER A 21 -1.14 8.35 4.35
CA SER A 21 -1.15 9.40 3.32
C SER A 21 -1.14 8.77 1.92
N GLU A 22 -1.91 9.36 1.02
CA GLU A 22 -2.05 8.99 -0.39
C GLU A 22 -1.60 10.16 -1.28
N PHE A 23 -1.52 9.94 -2.60
CA PHE A 23 -1.02 10.89 -3.61
C PHE A 23 -1.44 12.36 -3.39
N GLY A 24 -2.73 12.60 -3.12
CA GLY A 24 -3.29 13.94 -2.91
C GLY A 24 -3.92 14.16 -1.54
N THR A 25 -3.81 13.20 -0.62
CA THR A 25 -4.51 13.26 0.68
C THR A 25 -3.56 12.91 1.81
N LEU A 26 -3.31 13.88 2.68
CA LEU A 26 -2.49 13.65 3.86
C LEU A 26 -3.28 12.94 4.95
N ALA A 27 -2.62 12.02 5.65
CA ALA A 27 -3.16 11.41 6.85
C ALA A 27 -3.52 12.46 7.90
N ILE A 28 -4.62 12.22 8.61
CA ILE A 28 -5.09 13.11 9.67
C ILE A 28 -4.11 12.99 10.85
N PRO A 29 -3.48 14.09 11.29
CA PRO A 29 -2.60 14.05 12.45
C PRO A 29 -3.38 13.57 13.67
N ASP A 30 -2.74 12.78 14.51
CA ASP A 30 -3.35 12.28 15.74
C ASP A 30 -3.84 13.45 16.61
N PRO A 31 -5.15 13.55 16.91
CA PRO A 31 -5.69 14.64 17.72
C PRO A 31 -5.18 14.61 19.17
N CYS A 32 -4.69 13.44 19.62
CA CYS A 32 -4.18 13.25 20.98
C CYS A 32 -2.69 13.58 21.11
N LYS A 33 -1.97 13.84 20.01
CA LYS A 33 -0.55 14.16 20.05
C LYS A 33 -0.29 15.55 20.61
N ASN A 34 0.59 15.64 21.60
CA ASN A 34 1.07 16.91 22.15
C ASN A 34 2.04 17.61 21.17
N ILE A 35 2.41 18.87 21.47
CA ILE A 35 3.25 19.72 20.59
C ILE A 35 4.60 19.03 20.26
N PHE A 36 5.21 18.35 21.24
CA PHE A 36 6.48 17.65 21.05
C PHE A 36 6.33 16.40 20.18
N GLU A 37 5.29 15.60 20.39
CA GLU A 37 4.98 14.44 19.56
C GLU A 37 4.65 14.82 18.11
N ARG A 38 3.98 15.96 17.92
CA ARG A 38 3.76 16.54 16.59
C ARG A 38 5.07 16.93 15.92
N PHE A 39 6.00 17.54 16.64
CA PHE A 39 7.32 17.88 16.10
C PHE A 39 8.13 16.63 15.75
N MET A 40 8.18 15.64 16.63
CA MET A 40 8.89 14.37 16.40
C MET A 40 8.32 13.58 15.22
N SER A 41 7.01 13.63 14.99
CA SER A 41 6.38 12.95 13.85
C SER A 41 6.83 13.46 12.47
N LYS A 42 7.50 14.61 12.38
CA LYS A 42 8.12 15.08 11.13
C LYS A 42 9.36 14.27 10.73
N PHE A 43 9.97 13.57 11.68
CA PHE A 43 11.16 12.75 11.47
C PHE A 43 10.82 11.26 11.32
N ASP A 44 9.57 10.86 11.54
CA ASP A 44 9.10 9.54 11.13
C ASP A 44 9.07 9.49 9.59
N LEU A 45 9.79 8.54 9.02
CA LEU A 45 9.73 8.26 7.59
C LEU A 45 8.28 8.02 7.20
N LEU A 46 7.78 8.80 6.23
CA LEU A 46 6.46 8.60 5.65
C LEU A 46 6.40 7.17 5.12
N LYS A 47 5.54 6.34 5.71
CA LYS A 47 5.28 5.01 5.18
C LYS A 47 4.59 5.17 3.83
N GLU A 48 5.20 4.59 2.80
CA GLU A 48 4.59 4.49 1.49
C GLU A 48 3.26 3.72 1.58
N THR A 49 2.28 4.17 0.81
CA THR A 49 1.00 3.47 0.68
C THR A 49 1.15 2.19 -0.16
N ASP A 50 0.33 1.20 0.19
CA ASP A 50 0.11 -0.03 -0.57
C ASP A 50 -1.30 -0.12 -1.14
N ASN A 51 -1.94 1.03 -1.34
CA ASN A 51 -3.21 1.18 -2.00
C ASN A 51 -3.07 0.99 -3.53
N CYS A 52 -2.95 -0.26 -3.94
CA CYS A 52 -2.77 -0.68 -5.33
C CYS A 52 -4.06 -0.59 -6.18
N VAL A 53 -4.58 0.62 -6.35
CA VAL A 53 -5.88 0.88 -7.01
C VAL A 53 -5.77 1.14 -8.53
N VAL A 54 -4.56 1.30 -9.06
CA VAL A 54 -4.35 1.87 -10.40
C VAL A 54 -4.43 0.82 -11.50
N ASN A 55 -3.72 -0.30 -11.37
CA ASN A 55 -3.62 -1.27 -12.45
C ASN A 55 -3.43 -2.72 -11.96
N PHE A 56 -3.57 -3.67 -12.88
CA PHE A 56 -3.23 -5.08 -12.72
C PHE A 56 -2.06 -5.44 -13.64
N ALA A 57 -1.22 -6.36 -13.20
CA ALA A 57 -0.11 -6.92 -13.97
C ALA A 57 -0.11 -8.45 -13.84
N VAL A 58 0.29 -9.13 -14.93
CA VAL A 58 0.47 -10.58 -14.96
C VAL A 58 1.96 -10.88 -15.01
N ILE A 59 2.45 -11.63 -14.02
CA ILE A 59 3.87 -11.96 -13.89
C ILE A 59 3.98 -13.46 -13.65
N LYS A 60 4.56 -14.20 -14.61
CA LYS A 60 4.70 -15.67 -14.55
C LYS A 60 3.44 -16.38 -14.05
N ASP A 61 2.30 -16.05 -14.66
CA ASP A 61 0.97 -16.62 -14.39
C ASP A 61 0.28 -16.17 -13.08
N ASP A 62 0.93 -15.32 -12.29
CA ASP A 62 0.32 -14.70 -11.12
C ASP A 62 -0.21 -13.30 -11.43
N TYR A 63 -1.34 -12.96 -10.80
CA TYR A 63 -1.97 -11.66 -10.93
C TYR A 63 -1.62 -10.78 -9.76
N PHE A 64 -1.16 -9.58 -10.07
CA PHE A 64 -0.82 -8.58 -9.09
C PHE A 64 -1.55 -7.28 -9.38
N VAL A 65 -1.86 -6.54 -8.33
CA VAL A 65 -2.33 -5.15 -8.42
C VAL A 65 -1.22 -4.19 -8.06
N SER A 66 -1.26 -3.00 -8.65
CA SER A 66 -0.26 -1.96 -8.44
C SER A 66 -0.83 -0.55 -8.33
N THR A 67 0.03 0.31 -7.80
CA THR A 67 -0.07 1.77 -7.84
C THR A 67 1.32 2.32 -8.19
N GLU A 68 1.52 3.62 -8.06
CA GLU A 68 2.79 4.31 -8.37
C GLU A 68 3.87 4.14 -7.28
N THR A 69 3.69 3.18 -6.36
CA THR A 69 4.67 2.84 -5.33
C THR A 69 5.41 1.54 -5.65
N SER A 70 6.47 1.27 -4.89
CA SER A 70 7.27 0.04 -5.03
C SER A 70 6.51 -1.24 -4.64
N GLN A 71 5.34 -1.10 -4.03
CA GLN A 71 4.60 -2.19 -3.39
C GLN A 71 3.49 -2.72 -4.32
N MET A 72 3.40 -4.03 -4.40
CA MET A 72 2.33 -4.74 -5.10
C MET A 72 1.62 -5.71 -4.17
N HIS A 73 0.41 -6.12 -4.55
CA HIS A 73 -0.29 -7.23 -3.91
C HIS A 73 -0.65 -8.28 -4.93
N LYS A 74 -0.35 -9.54 -4.62
CA LYS A 74 -0.89 -10.67 -5.37
C LYS A 74 -2.37 -10.82 -5.08
N VAL A 75 -3.14 -11.17 -6.09
CA VAL A 75 -4.59 -11.35 -5.98
C VAL A 75 -5.02 -12.65 -6.63
N ASP A 76 -6.04 -13.26 -6.06
CA ASP A 76 -6.73 -14.41 -6.64
C ASP A 76 -7.88 -13.93 -7.53
N LEU A 77 -7.90 -14.32 -8.81
CA LEU A 77 -8.94 -13.81 -9.72
C LEU A 77 -10.32 -14.44 -9.50
N ASP A 78 -10.38 -15.68 -9.04
CA ASP A 78 -11.64 -16.39 -8.86
C ASP A 78 -12.38 -15.88 -7.61
N THR A 79 -11.63 -15.61 -6.54
CA THR A 79 -12.16 -15.20 -5.22
C THR A 79 -12.02 -13.70 -4.93
N LEU A 80 -11.22 -12.99 -5.73
CA LEU A 80 -10.79 -11.61 -5.49
C LEU A 80 -10.07 -11.42 -4.14
N GLU A 81 -9.49 -12.49 -3.60
CA GLU A 81 -8.75 -12.45 -2.34
C GLU A 81 -7.38 -11.82 -2.49
N SER A 82 -7.07 -10.91 -1.57
CA SER A 82 -5.74 -10.32 -1.41
C SER A 82 -4.84 -11.36 -0.77
N LYS A 83 -3.73 -11.68 -1.44
CA LYS A 83 -2.74 -12.65 -0.98
C LYS A 83 -1.54 -11.90 -0.40
N GLU A 84 -0.36 -12.14 -0.95
CA GLU A 84 0.89 -11.62 -0.42
C GLU A 84 1.19 -10.21 -0.92
N LYS A 85 1.74 -9.40 -0.01
CA LYS A 85 2.31 -8.10 -0.30
C LYS A 85 3.77 -8.26 -0.72
N VAL A 86 4.11 -7.76 -1.89
CA VAL A 86 5.47 -7.75 -2.43
C VAL A 86 6.01 -6.34 -2.32
N LYS A 87 7.11 -6.18 -1.58
CA LYS A 87 7.71 -4.86 -1.30
C LYS A 87 8.53 -4.31 -2.45
N GLU A 88 9.00 -5.17 -3.35
CA GLU A 88 9.93 -4.76 -4.39
C GLU A 88 9.78 -5.64 -5.62
N TRP A 89 9.46 -5.02 -6.75
CA TRP A 89 9.27 -5.64 -8.05
C TRP A 89 10.47 -6.48 -8.51
N SER A 90 11.68 -6.06 -8.15
CA SER A 90 12.93 -6.75 -8.48
C SER A 90 13.00 -8.17 -7.93
N ARG A 91 12.21 -8.48 -6.91
CA ARG A 91 12.17 -9.81 -6.28
C ARG A 91 11.17 -10.74 -6.96
N LEU A 92 10.39 -10.24 -7.91
CA LEU A 92 9.43 -11.05 -8.64
C LEU A 92 10.17 -11.89 -9.70
N PRO A 93 9.97 -13.22 -9.71
CA PRO A 93 10.64 -14.08 -10.65
C PRO A 93 10.22 -13.71 -12.08
N GLY A 94 11.16 -13.40 -12.97
CA GLY A 94 10.87 -13.15 -14.39
C GLY A 94 10.93 -11.70 -14.86
N ILE A 95 11.04 -10.74 -13.95
CA ILE A 95 11.35 -9.36 -14.31
C ILE A 95 12.86 -9.26 -14.47
N ILE A 96 13.34 -9.20 -15.72
CA ILE A 96 14.74 -8.94 -16.05
C ILE A 96 14.86 -7.44 -16.32
N TRP A 97 15.73 -6.77 -15.57
CA TRP A 97 16.08 -5.38 -15.83
C TRP A 97 16.89 -5.31 -17.13
N ILE A 98 16.40 -4.56 -18.11
CA ILE A 98 17.22 -4.11 -19.24
C ILE A 98 17.69 -2.73 -18.82
N ASP A 99 18.96 -2.63 -18.45
CA ASP A 99 19.63 -1.36 -18.15
C ASP A 99 19.77 -0.51 -19.42
#